data_AF-A0A075HVA0-F1
#
_entry.id   AF-A0A075HVA0-F1
#
_cell.length_a   1.000
_cell.length_b   1.000
_cell.length_c   1.000
_cell.angle_alpha   90.00
_cell.angle_beta   90.00
_cell.angle_gamma   90.00
#
_symmetry.space_group_name_H-M   'P 1'
#
loop_
_entity.id
_entity.type
_entity.pdbx_description
1 polymer ?
#
loop_
_entity_poly.entity_id
_entity_poly.type
_entity_poly.pdbx_seq_one_letter_code
_entity_poly.pdbx_strand_id
1 'polypeptide(L)'
;MIPEEIQEYDGDIILTTLSEAPKSSKIPALYEDILDLEPTVIGGLIMQKLDSTHCSDELLIGIDPGKRIGLSIYYYGCEVEHSLHISVEDLVSHLIRILAGLRAKKKIIKIGNGNMEMAKKITNLLNLRYCSDFEIEFVDERKTSVKTKNYNQRGKRDMQSAKYITRRQGPRHIVLPLSRIG
;
A
#
# COMPACT_ATOMS: atom_id res chain seq x y z
N MET A 1 3.55 32.59 -0.52
CA MET A 1 3.92 32.40 -1.93
C MET A 1 2.69 32.69 -2.74
N ILE A 2 2.80 33.55 -3.74
CA ILE A 2 1.72 33.82 -4.70
C ILE A 2 1.89 32.91 -5.93
N PRO A 3 0.82 32.61 -6.70
CA PRO A 3 0.90 31.71 -7.85
C PRO A 3 2.00 32.04 -8.86
N GLU A 4 2.34 33.33 -9.01
CA GLU A 4 3.37 33.83 -9.91
C GLU A 4 4.79 33.44 -9.47
N GLU A 5 5.02 33.23 -8.18
CA GLU A 5 6.33 32.85 -7.59
C GLU A 5 6.62 31.35 -7.71
N ILE A 6 5.64 30.54 -8.17
CA ILE A 6 5.79 29.08 -8.30
C ILE A 6 6.97 28.69 -9.20
N GLN A 7 7.28 29.50 -10.23
CA GLN A 7 8.40 29.20 -11.13
C GLN A 7 9.77 29.31 -10.47
N GLU A 8 9.86 30.07 -9.37
CA GLU A 8 11.07 30.28 -8.59
C GLU A 8 11.12 29.39 -7.35
N TYR A 9 10.12 28.52 -7.16
CA TYR A 9 10.08 27.60 -6.05
C TYR A 9 11.17 26.52 -6.17
N ASP A 10 11.96 26.35 -5.12
CA ASP A 10 13.06 25.37 -5.07
C ASP A 10 12.65 24.02 -4.45
N GLY A 11 11.35 23.81 -4.20
CA GLY A 11 10.85 22.55 -3.65
C GLY A 11 10.48 21.53 -4.71
N ASP A 12 10.38 20.27 -4.28
CA ASP A 12 10.18 19.13 -5.17
C ASP A 12 8.72 18.94 -5.63
N ILE A 13 7.75 19.52 -4.92
CA ILE A 13 6.32 19.34 -5.18
C ILE A 13 5.51 20.53 -4.70
N ILE A 14 4.42 20.83 -5.40
CA ILE A 14 3.49 21.92 -5.06
C ILE A 14 2.10 21.36 -4.78
N LEU A 15 1.47 21.83 -3.72
CA LEU A 15 0.04 21.65 -3.47
C LEU A 15 -0.68 22.96 -3.77
N THR A 16 -1.63 22.96 -4.68
CA THR A 16 -2.31 24.19 -5.15
C THR A 16 -3.75 23.90 -5.58
N THR A 17 -4.53 24.93 -5.89
CA THR A 17 -5.84 24.77 -6.52
C THR A 17 -5.69 24.68 -8.04
N LEU A 18 -6.67 24.10 -8.75
CA LEU A 18 -6.65 24.10 -10.22
C LEU A 18 -6.66 25.53 -10.80
N SER A 19 -7.30 26.48 -10.12
CA SER A 19 -7.36 27.89 -10.52
C SER A 19 -6.04 28.63 -10.37
N GLU A 20 -5.21 28.24 -9.40
CA GLU A 20 -3.92 28.88 -9.09
C GLU A 20 -2.74 28.15 -9.75
N ALA A 21 -2.98 26.97 -10.32
CA ALA A 21 -1.95 26.18 -10.95
C ALA A 21 -1.35 26.90 -12.18
N PRO A 22 0.00 26.96 -12.30
CA PRO A 22 0.63 27.51 -13.49
C PRO A 22 0.30 26.66 -14.71
N LYS A 23 0.05 27.30 -15.86
CA LYS A 23 -0.21 26.60 -17.14
C LYS A 23 0.95 25.70 -17.59
N SER A 24 2.17 26.00 -17.16
CA SER A 24 3.36 25.19 -17.37
C SER A 24 4.27 25.30 -16.15
N SER A 25 4.42 24.20 -15.41
CA SER A 25 5.38 24.07 -14.31
C SER A 25 6.34 22.93 -14.61
N LYS A 26 7.62 23.13 -14.30
CA LYS A 26 8.61 22.04 -14.27
C LYS A 26 8.46 21.20 -13.00
N ILE A 27 7.89 21.78 -11.95
CA ILE A 27 7.70 21.16 -10.64
C ILE A 27 6.37 20.40 -10.65
N PRO A 28 6.36 19.11 -10.26
CA PRO A 28 5.13 18.35 -10.12
C PRO A 28 4.13 19.04 -9.18
N ALA A 29 2.86 19.12 -9.63
CA ALA A 29 1.77 19.66 -8.83
C ALA A 29 0.78 18.56 -8.41
N LEU A 30 0.28 18.74 -7.18
CA LEU A 30 -0.88 18.10 -6.58
C LEU A 30 -1.95 19.16 -6.36
N TYR A 31 -3.21 18.74 -6.43
CA TYR A 31 -4.35 19.63 -6.30
C TYR A 31 -5.10 19.39 -4.99
N GLU A 32 -5.80 20.41 -4.50
CA GLU A 32 -6.52 20.35 -3.21
C GLU A 32 -7.56 19.24 -3.11
N ASP A 33 -8.09 18.76 -4.24
CA ASP A 33 -9.07 17.68 -4.31
C ASP A 33 -8.55 16.35 -3.74
N ILE A 34 -7.22 16.17 -3.70
CA ILE A 34 -6.63 14.98 -3.09
C ILE A 34 -6.78 14.98 -1.57
N LEU A 35 -7.06 16.12 -0.93
CA LEU A 35 -7.09 16.22 0.53
C LEU A 35 -8.27 15.46 1.16
N ASP A 36 -9.28 15.13 0.36
CA ASP A 36 -10.42 14.29 0.78
C ASP A 36 -10.11 12.78 0.68
N LEU A 37 -8.94 12.40 0.15
CA LEU A 37 -8.53 11.00 0.00
C LEU A 37 -7.96 10.45 1.31
N GLU A 38 -7.88 9.11 1.38
CA GLU A 38 -7.19 8.44 2.48
C GLU A 38 -5.74 8.91 2.61
N PRO A 39 -5.20 9.16 3.82
CA PRO A 39 -3.83 9.63 4.01
C PRO A 39 -2.77 8.78 3.29
N THR A 40 -2.96 7.46 3.24
CA THR A 40 -2.10 6.53 2.51
C THR A 40 -2.15 6.76 0.99
N VAL A 41 -3.33 7.09 0.45
CA VAL A 41 -3.48 7.44 -0.96
C VAL A 41 -2.76 8.76 -1.25
N ILE A 42 -2.95 9.77 -0.39
CA ILE A 42 -2.24 11.06 -0.51
C ILE A 42 -0.73 10.83 -0.51
N GLY A 43 -0.21 10.07 0.47
CA GLY A 43 1.20 9.70 0.54
C GLY A 43 1.69 8.98 -0.73
N GLY A 44 0.91 8.05 -1.26
CA GLY A 44 1.20 7.38 -2.52
C GLY A 44 1.23 8.31 -3.73
N LEU A 45 0.29 9.26 -3.83
CA LEU A 45 0.27 10.26 -4.91
C LEU A 45 1.48 11.19 -4.84
N ILE A 46 1.92 11.58 -3.63
CA ILE A 46 3.16 12.35 -3.43
C ILE A 46 4.35 11.55 -3.96
N MET A 47 4.50 10.27 -3.55
CA MET A 47 5.61 9.42 -4.02
C MET A 47 5.60 9.25 -5.54
N GLN A 48 4.42 9.06 -6.14
CA GLN A 48 4.27 8.97 -7.59
C GLN A 48 4.74 10.24 -8.31
N LYS A 49 4.47 11.43 -7.75
CA LYS A 49 4.90 12.70 -8.36
C LYS A 49 6.41 12.91 -8.24
N LEU A 50 6.99 12.51 -7.11
CA LEU A 50 8.42 12.68 -6.83
C LEU A 50 9.31 11.68 -7.58
N ASP A 51 8.88 10.43 -7.76
CA ASP A 51 9.74 9.33 -8.26
C ASP A 51 9.19 8.65 -9.53
N SER A 52 8.49 9.41 -10.38
CA SER A 52 7.83 8.88 -11.58
C SER A 52 8.77 8.28 -12.64
N THR A 53 10.08 8.54 -12.58
CA THR A 53 11.06 8.17 -13.61
C THR A 53 11.87 6.91 -13.30
N HIS A 54 11.98 6.49 -12.04
CA HIS A 54 12.92 5.42 -11.64
C HIS A 54 12.27 4.24 -10.92
N CYS A 55 11.05 4.38 -10.42
CA CYS A 55 10.37 3.31 -9.70
C CYS A 55 9.33 2.56 -10.54
N SER A 56 9.20 1.26 -10.28
CA SER A 56 8.14 0.44 -10.87
C SER A 56 6.78 0.96 -10.39
N ASP A 57 5.86 1.13 -11.34
CA ASP A 57 4.45 1.44 -11.14
C ASP A 57 3.69 0.21 -10.57
N GLU A 58 4.17 -0.26 -9.42
CA GLU A 58 3.66 -1.41 -8.67
C GLU A 58 3.19 -0.94 -7.29
N LEU A 59 1.96 -1.35 -6.93
CA LEU A 59 1.42 -1.26 -5.58
C LEU A 59 1.57 -2.62 -4.91
N LEU A 60 2.39 -2.67 -3.87
CA LEU A 60 2.73 -3.89 -3.17
C LEU A 60 2.26 -3.81 -1.72
N ILE A 61 1.38 -4.73 -1.34
CA ILE A 61 0.71 -4.76 -0.05
C ILE A 61 1.12 -6.02 0.68
N GLY A 62 1.69 -5.90 1.88
CA GLY A 62 2.04 -7.02 2.76
C GLY A 62 1.08 -7.11 3.93
N ILE A 63 0.54 -8.30 4.17
CA ILE A 63 -0.41 -8.59 5.24
C ILE A 63 0.13 -9.73 6.10
N ASP A 64 0.30 -9.48 7.40
CA ASP A 64 0.68 -10.47 8.41
C ASP A 64 -0.55 -10.88 9.24
N PRO A 65 -1.17 -12.04 8.96
CA PRO A 65 -2.37 -12.46 9.66
C PRO A 65 -2.07 -12.94 11.09
N GLY A 66 -2.57 -12.22 12.10
CA GLY A 66 -2.59 -12.66 13.50
C GLY A 66 -3.72 -12.05 14.33
N LYS A 67 -3.62 -12.11 15.67
CA LYS A 67 -4.57 -11.43 16.58
C LYS A 67 -4.65 -9.92 16.33
N ARG A 68 -3.55 -9.34 15.88
CA ARG A 68 -3.47 -8.02 15.25
C ARG A 68 -2.91 -8.29 13.87
N ILE A 69 -3.55 -7.74 12.85
CA ILE A 69 -3.18 -7.93 11.46
C ILE A 69 -2.18 -6.84 11.10
N GLY A 70 -0.95 -7.24 10.79
CA GLY A 70 0.07 -6.32 10.30
C GLY A 70 -0.22 -5.91 8.86
N LEU A 71 -0.11 -4.63 8.54
CA LEU A 71 -0.24 -4.08 7.21
C LEU A 71 0.99 -3.24 6.85
N SER A 72 1.51 -3.44 5.65
CA SER A 72 2.59 -2.65 5.08
C SER A 72 2.32 -2.41 3.60
N ILE A 73 2.42 -1.15 3.15
CA ILE A 73 2.07 -0.77 1.79
C ILE A 73 3.24 -0.02 1.17
N TYR A 74 3.63 -0.49 0.00
CA TYR A 74 4.68 0.10 -0.81
C TYR A 74 4.10 0.54 -2.15
N TYR A 75 4.47 1.75 -2.57
CA TYR A 75 4.10 2.30 -3.86
C TYR A 75 5.25 3.13 -4.41
N TYR A 76 5.57 2.97 -5.69
CA TYR A 76 6.78 3.55 -6.30
C TYR A 76 8.04 3.26 -5.46
N GLY A 77 8.20 2.02 -4.99
CA GLY A 77 9.37 1.60 -4.20
C GLY A 77 9.44 2.12 -2.76
N CYS A 78 8.59 3.07 -2.37
CA CYS A 78 8.57 3.69 -1.06
C CYS A 78 7.49 3.09 -0.15
N GLU A 79 7.78 2.96 1.15
CA GLU A 79 6.78 2.57 2.15
C GLU A 79 5.86 3.76 2.43
N VAL A 80 4.59 3.65 2.06
CA VAL A 80 3.59 4.72 2.22
C VAL A 80 2.70 4.49 3.44
N GLU A 81 2.58 3.24 3.90
CA GLU A 81 1.87 2.93 5.14
C GLU A 81 2.51 1.76 5.88
N HIS A 82 2.45 1.87 7.19
CA HIS A 82 2.75 0.79 8.11
C HIS A 82 1.82 0.84 9.32
N SER A 83 0.94 -0.15 9.47
CA SER A 83 -0.15 -0.08 10.44
C SER A 83 -0.56 -1.46 10.99
N LEU A 84 -1.47 -1.44 11.97
CA LEU A 84 -2.04 -2.63 12.62
C LEU A 84 -3.56 -2.52 12.62
N HIS A 85 -4.23 -3.58 12.18
CA HIS A 85 -5.68 -3.71 12.21
C HIS A 85 -6.12 -4.79 13.21
N ILE A 86 -7.29 -4.61 13.83
CA ILE A 86 -7.84 -5.56 14.80
C ILE A 86 -8.88 -6.47 14.15
N SER A 87 -9.56 -6.00 13.09
CA SER A 87 -10.57 -6.74 12.35
C SER A 87 -10.18 -6.93 10.88
N VAL A 88 -10.67 -8.02 10.29
CA VAL A 88 -10.49 -8.28 8.85
C VAL A 88 -11.34 -7.32 8.04
N GLU A 89 -12.52 -6.98 8.54
CA GLU A 89 -13.50 -6.13 7.88
C GLU A 89 -12.99 -4.68 7.73
N ASP A 90 -12.35 -4.12 8.77
CA ASP A 90 -11.73 -2.79 8.71
C ASP A 90 -10.53 -2.80 7.77
N LEU A 91 -9.69 -3.84 7.85
CA LEU A 91 -8.55 -4.01 6.94
C LEU A 91 -9.01 -4.02 5.48
N VAL A 92 -10.00 -4.84 5.13
CA VAL A 92 -10.51 -4.95 3.77
C VAL A 92 -11.10 -3.62 3.29
N SER A 93 -11.85 -2.93 4.15
CA SER A 93 -12.44 -1.63 3.80
C SER A 93 -11.36 -0.57 3.54
N HIS A 94 -10.30 -0.56 4.35
CA HIS A 94 -9.13 0.29 4.17
C HIS A 94 -8.39 -0.01 2.87
N LEU A 95 -8.12 -1.30 2.61
CA LEU A 95 -7.46 -1.75 1.38
C LEU A 95 -8.24 -1.35 0.12
N ILE A 96 -9.57 -1.43 0.12
CA ILE A 96 -10.40 -1.02 -1.03
C ILE A 96 -10.20 0.46 -1.35
N ARG A 97 -10.19 1.33 -0.33
CA ARG A 97 -9.97 2.76 -0.53
C ARG A 97 -8.60 3.04 -1.15
N ILE A 98 -7.58 2.32 -0.70
CA ILE A 98 -6.21 2.44 -1.22
C ILE A 98 -6.11 1.91 -2.66
N LEU A 99 -6.67 0.73 -2.92
CA LEU A 99 -6.66 0.11 -4.25
C LEU A 99 -7.47 0.92 -5.28
N ALA A 100 -8.50 1.65 -4.85
CA ALA A 100 -9.28 2.55 -5.68
C ALA A 100 -8.56 3.90 -5.90
N GLY A 101 -7.88 4.42 -4.88
CA GLY A 101 -7.16 5.69 -4.93
C GLY A 101 -5.82 5.63 -5.68
N LEU A 102 -5.10 4.51 -5.59
CA LEU A 102 -3.78 4.33 -6.21
C LEU A 102 -3.88 3.51 -7.50
N ARG A 103 -3.70 4.19 -8.64
CA ARG A 103 -3.78 3.59 -9.98
C ARG A 103 -2.44 2.99 -10.42
N ALA A 104 -2.03 1.91 -9.77
CA ALA A 104 -0.85 1.15 -10.18
C ALA A 104 -1.14 0.23 -11.37
N LYS A 105 -0.17 0.11 -12.31
CA LYS A 105 -0.20 -0.89 -13.40
C LYS A 105 -0.25 -2.31 -12.87
N LYS A 106 0.45 -2.57 -11.76
CA LYS A 106 0.45 -3.88 -11.09
C LYS A 106 0.10 -3.72 -9.62
N LYS A 107 -0.84 -4.53 -9.14
CA LYS A 107 -1.27 -4.55 -7.73
C LYS A 107 -1.04 -5.95 -7.19
N ILE A 108 -0.20 -6.09 -6.17
CA ILE A 108 0.17 -7.37 -5.58
C ILE A 108 -0.12 -7.32 -4.08
N ILE A 109 -0.90 -8.28 -3.60
CA ILE A 109 -1.20 -8.47 -2.18
C ILE A 109 -0.52 -9.75 -1.71
N LYS A 110 0.50 -9.60 -0.88
CA LYS A 110 1.23 -10.68 -0.24
C LYS A 110 0.65 -10.96 1.15
N ILE A 111 0.20 -12.18 1.40
CA ILE A 111 -0.41 -12.58 2.68
C ILE A 111 0.41 -13.70 3.31
N GLY A 112 0.80 -13.53 4.57
CA GLY A 112 1.46 -14.57 5.35
C GLY A 112 0.60 -15.83 5.50
N ASN A 113 1.24 -17.01 5.50
CA ASN A 113 0.55 -18.31 5.57
C ASN A 113 0.44 -18.91 6.98
N GLY A 114 0.84 -18.19 8.03
CA GLY A 114 0.87 -18.70 9.40
C GLY A 114 -0.51 -18.86 10.02
N ASN A 115 -1.48 -18.07 9.57
CA ASN A 115 -2.91 -18.29 9.84
C ASN A 115 -3.69 -18.35 8.52
N MET A 116 -3.71 -19.54 7.92
CA MET A 116 -4.34 -19.78 6.61
C MET A 116 -5.86 -19.57 6.62
N GLU A 117 -6.54 -19.80 7.74
CA GLU A 117 -7.98 -19.54 7.87
C GLU A 117 -8.28 -18.05 7.68
N MET A 118 -7.54 -17.20 8.39
CA MET A 118 -7.71 -15.76 8.28
C MET A 118 -7.21 -15.22 6.94
N ALA A 119 -6.12 -15.76 6.40
CA ALA A 119 -5.60 -15.41 5.09
C ALA A 119 -6.64 -15.66 3.96
N LYS A 120 -7.35 -16.80 4.02
CA LYS A 120 -8.47 -17.11 3.13
C LYS A 120 -9.67 -16.18 3.35
N LYS A 121 -9.99 -15.84 4.60
CA LYS A 121 -11.07 -14.89 4.91
C LYS A 121 -10.80 -13.51 4.29
N ILE A 122 -9.58 -12.99 4.44
CA ILE A 122 -9.15 -11.72 3.83
C ILE A 122 -9.27 -11.79 2.30
N THR A 123 -8.75 -12.86 1.69
CA THR A 123 -8.80 -13.10 0.25
C THR A 123 -10.23 -13.10 -0.28
N ASN A 124 -11.13 -13.86 0.37
CA ASN A 124 -12.53 -13.96 -0.04
C ASN A 124 -13.24 -12.61 0.06
N LEU A 125 -13.04 -11.88 1.15
CA LEU A 125 -13.68 -10.57 1.34
C LEU A 125 -13.16 -9.52 0.35
N LEU A 126 -11.86 -9.52 0.03
CA LEU A 126 -11.30 -8.66 -1.01
C LEU A 126 -11.89 -9.01 -2.39
N ASN A 127 -11.91 -10.29 -2.76
CA ASN A 127 -12.48 -10.73 -4.03
C ASN A 127 -13.96 -10.38 -4.19
N LEU A 128 -14.73 -10.41 -3.10
CA LEU A 128 -16.15 -10.08 -3.13
C LEU A 128 -16.42 -8.57 -3.23
N ARG A 129 -15.54 -7.73 -2.66
CA ARG A 129 -15.78 -6.29 -2.53
C ARG A 129 -15.01 -5.43 -3.52
N TYR A 130 -13.94 -5.94 -4.11
CA TYR A 130 -13.09 -5.20 -5.04
C TYR A 130 -13.11 -5.86 -6.43
N CYS A 131 -13.71 -5.17 -7.40
CA CYS A 131 -13.98 -5.71 -8.73
C CYS A 131 -12.89 -5.41 -9.77
N SER A 132 -11.72 -4.91 -9.37
CA SER A 132 -10.62 -4.62 -10.31
C SER A 132 -9.49 -5.63 -10.19
N ASP A 133 -8.56 -5.59 -11.14
CA ASP A 133 -7.43 -6.51 -11.20
C ASP A 133 -6.42 -6.29 -10.06
N PHE A 134 -6.07 -7.38 -9.38
CA PHE A 134 -4.96 -7.50 -8.45
C PHE A 134 -4.48 -8.95 -8.38
N GLU A 135 -3.27 -9.17 -7.88
CA GLU A 135 -2.67 -10.50 -7.69
C GLU A 135 -2.56 -10.80 -6.19
N ILE A 136 -2.81 -12.05 -5.79
CA ILE A 136 -2.57 -12.51 -4.41
C ILE A 136 -1.43 -13.52 -4.39
N GLU A 137 -0.50 -13.35 -3.47
CA GLU A 137 0.61 -14.28 -3.22
C GLU A 137 0.60 -14.70 -1.75
N PHE A 138 0.56 -16.01 -1.47
CA PHE A 138 0.76 -16.53 -0.13
C PHE A 138 2.25 -16.74 0.17
N VAL A 139 2.74 -16.17 1.27
CA VAL A 139 4.16 -16.18 1.65
C VAL A 139 4.39 -17.08 2.86
N ASP A 140 5.43 -17.92 2.82
CA ASP A 140 5.76 -18.82 3.93
C ASP A 140 6.38 -18.10 5.14
N GLU A 141 5.68 -18.21 6.28
CA GLU A 141 6.08 -17.68 7.58
C GLU A 141 6.99 -18.64 8.36
N ARG A 142 7.19 -19.90 7.96
CA ARG A 142 7.90 -20.91 8.80
C ARG A 142 9.36 -20.57 9.12
N LYS A 143 9.99 -19.66 8.38
CA LYS A 143 11.34 -19.11 8.65
C LYS A 143 11.33 -17.77 9.41
N THR A 144 10.20 -17.33 9.96
CA THR A 144 10.04 -16.03 10.66
C THR A 144 10.24 -16.11 12.17
N SER A 145 10.58 -17.29 12.70
CA SER A 145 10.77 -17.50 14.12
C SER A 145 12.17 -17.09 14.62
N VAL A 146 12.57 -15.83 14.40
CA VAL A 146 13.46 -15.17 15.36
C VAL A 146 12.62 -14.85 16.60
N LYS A 147 12.25 -15.91 17.33
CA LYS A 147 11.51 -15.87 18.60
C LYS A 147 12.46 -15.42 19.69
N THR A 148 12.95 -14.18 19.66
CA THR A 148 13.57 -13.60 20.86
C THR A 148 12.46 -13.39 21.89
N LYS A 149 12.58 -13.99 23.07
CA LYS A 149 11.55 -14.06 24.13
C LYS A 149 11.32 -12.73 24.89
N ASN A 150 11.21 -11.58 24.21
CA ASN A 150 10.97 -10.30 24.89
C ASN A 150 9.50 -9.88 24.72
N TYR A 151 8.71 -10.02 25.80
CA TYR A 151 7.27 -9.74 25.85
C TYR A 151 6.93 -8.26 25.58
N ASN A 152 7.85 -7.33 25.85
CA ASN A 152 7.58 -5.88 25.84
C ASN A 152 7.67 -5.20 24.46
N GLN A 153 7.84 -5.96 23.36
CA GLN A 153 7.99 -5.39 22.00
C GLN A 153 6.95 -5.92 21.01
N ARG A 154 5.87 -6.54 21.48
CA ARG A 154 4.90 -7.24 20.63
C ARG A 154 4.28 -6.38 19.53
N GLY A 155 3.95 -5.11 19.82
CA GLY A 155 3.40 -4.19 18.81
C GLY A 155 4.40 -3.86 17.69
N LYS A 156 5.66 -3.60 18.03
CA LYS A 156 6.73 -3.33 17.05
C LYS A 156 7.05 -4.55 16.17
N ARG A 157 6.83 -5.77 16.68
CA ARG A 157 7.01 -7.01 15.92
C ARG A 157 5.94 -7.22 14.87
N ASP A 158 4.68 -7.14 15.26
CA ASP A 158 3.54 -7.33 14.36
C ASP A 158 3.63 -6.31 13.20
N MET A 159 4.08 -5.10 13.53
CA MET A 159 4.50 -4.09 12.57
C MET A 159 5.64 -4.62 11.66
N GLN A 160 6.83 -4.94 12.20
CA GLN A 160 7.96 -5.35 11.35
C GLN A 160 7.69 -6.59 10.48
N SER A 161 6.88 -7.54 10.93
CA SER A 161 6.53 -8.74 10.17
C SER A 161 5.90 -8.44 8.82
N ALA A 162 4.94 -7.51 8.75
CA ALA A 162 4.29 -7.14 7.49
C ALA A 162 5.31 -6.56 6.48
N LYS A 163 6.25 -5.76 6.95
CA LYS A 163 7.36 -5.21 6.14
C LYS A 163 8.28 -6.31 5.59
N TYR A 164 8.53 -7.35 6.38
CA TYR A 164 9.30 -8.52 5.92
C TYR A 164 8.54 -9.35 4.89
N ILE A 165 7.23 -9.52 5.03
CA ILE A 165 6.37 -10.21 4.05
C ILE A 165 6.45 -9.51 2.70
N THR A 166 6.33 -8.19 2.68
CA THR A 166 6.43 -7.38 1.47
C THR A 166 7.76 -7.62 0.71
N ARG A 167 8.88 -7.63 1.44
CA ARG A 167 10.25 -7.72 0.87
C ARG A 167 10.69 -9.13 0.48
N ARG A 168 9.99 -10.18 0.90
CA ARG A 168 10.44 -11.57 0.65
C ARG A 168 10.17 -12.01 -0.79
N GLN A 169 11.12 -12.75 -1.35
CA GLN A 169 10.93 -13.60 -2.52
C GLN A 169 10.94 -15.07 -2.06
N GLY A 170 9.93 -15.84 -2.46
CA GLY A 170 9.78 -17.26 -2.15
C GLY A 170 9.10 -18.02 -3.30
N PRO A 171 8.90 -19.35 -3.17
CA PRO A 171 8.16 -20.12 -4.16
C PRO A 171 6.73 -19.58 -4.29
N ARG A 172 6.44 -18.98 -5.45
CA ARG A 172 5.20 -18.24 -5.72
C ARG A 172 4.03 -19.21 -5.81
N HIS A 173 3.12 -19.15 -4.85
CA HIS A 173 1.77 -19.68 -5.02
C HIS A 173 0.88 -18.49 -5.39
N ILE A 174 0.69 -18.31 -6.69
CA ILE A 174 -0.16 -17.27 -7.25
C ILE A 174 -1.60 -17.77 -7.12
N VAL A 175 -2.41 -17.05 -6.37
CA VAL A 175 -3.87 -17.19 -6.44
C VAL A 175 -4.37 -15.99 -7.24
N LEU A 176 -4.81 -16.27 -8.46
CA LEU A 176 -5.44 -15.26 -9.30
C LEU A 176 -6.84 -14.97 -8.76
N PRO A 177 -7.32 -13.72 -8.86
CA PRO A 177 -8.72 -13.42 -8.59
C PRO A 177 -9.61 -14.17 -9.58
N LEU A 178 -10.82 -14.53 -9.15
CA LEU A 178 -11.81 -15.23 -9.99
C LEU A 178 -12.09 -14.48 -11.31
N SER A 179 -11.92 -13.16 -11.34
CA SER A 179 -12.04 -12.33 -12.56
C SER A 179 -11.11 -12.74 -13.70
N ARG A 180 -10.06 -13.53 -13.43
CA ARG A 180 -9.10 -14.04 -14.43
C ARG A 180 -9.26 -15.53 -14.75
N ILE A 181 -10.19 -16.24 -14.09
CA ILE A 181 -10.33 -17.70 -14.21
C ILE A 181 -11.60 -18.13 -14.97
N GLY A 182 -12.45 -17.18 -15.39
CA GLY A 182 -13.62 -17.43 -16.25
C GLY A 182 -14.91 -16.85 -15.69
#